data_AF-A0A9P1KIR5-F1
#
_entry.id   AF-A0A9P1KIR5-F1
#
_cell.length_a   1.000
_cell.length_b   1.000
_cell.length_c   1.000
_cell.angle_alpha   90.00
_cell.angle_beta   90.00
_cell.angle_gamma   90.00
#
_symmetry.space_group_name_H-M   'P 1'
#
loop_
_entity.id
_entity.type
_entity.pdbx_description
1 polymer ?
#
loop_
_entity_poly.entity_id
_entity_poly.type
_entity_poly.pdbx_seq_one_letter_code
_entity_poly.pdbx_strand_id
1 'polypeptide(L)'
;MSQNLGRLIVDDLQARKVAQRLGVKITGTMGILIIAKNRGMIDSVKGVIDSLESVGFYVSEALKAQALKLAGDDESMTGTVNSTDSGEVGGGGDR
;
A
#
# COMPACT_ATOMS: atom_id res chain seq x y z
N MET A 1 14.35 -5.93 33.61
CA MET A 1 15.29 -6.02 32.47
C MET A 1 14.51 -5.76 31.19
N SER A 2 14.57 -4.54 30.65
CA SER A 2 14.02 -4.26 29.31
C SER A 2 15.01 -4.80 28.29
N GLN A 3 14.73 -5.98 27.74
CA GLN A 3 15.50 -6.50 26.60
C GLN A 3 15.10 -5.71 25.36
N ASN A 4 16.01 -4.86 24.88
CA ASN A 4 15.90 -4.19 23.60
C ASN A 4 16.19 -5.22 22.50
N LEU A 5 15.15 -5.91 22.04
CA LEU A 5 15.25 -6.87 20.94
C LEU A 5 15.55 -6.12 19.64
N GLY A 6 16.77 -6.26 19.14
CA GLY A 6 17.22 -5.71 17.87
C GLY A 6 16.28 -6.09 16.71
N ARG A 7 16.16 -5.19 15.74
CA ARG A 7 15.27 -5.35 14.59
C ARG A 7 15.78 -6.46 13.68
N LEU A 8 15.01 -7.54 13.57
CA LEU A 8 15.31 -8.70 12.72
C LEU A 8 14.57 -8.60 11.37
N ILE A 9 15.34 -8.69 10.28
CA ILE A 9 14.83 -8.77 8.91
C ILE A 9 14.90 -10.24 8.48
N VAL A 10 13.77 -10.81 8.04
CA VAL A 10 13.64 -12.23 7.72
C VAL A 10 12.94 -12.41 6.38
N ASP A 11 13.61 -13.07 5.43
CA ASP A 11 13.14 -13.22 4.05
C ASP A 11 12.30 -14.51 3.82
N ASP A 12 12.61 -15.58 4.56
CA ASP A 12 11.97 -16.89 4.39
C ASP A 12 10.60 -17.03 5.12
N LEU A 13 9.65 -17.73 4.49
CA LEU A 13 8.29 -17.94 5.03
C LEU A 13 8.29 -18.82 6.29
N GLN A 14 9.15 -19.84 6.37
CA GLN A 14 9.29 -20.67 7.55
C GLN A 14 9.95 -19.87 8.68
N ALA A 15 10.95 -19.07 8.36
CA ALA A 15 11.58 -18.19 9.32
C ALA A 15 10.60 -17.12 9.87
N ARG A 16 9.66 -16.62 9.05
CA ARG A 16 8.54 -15.77 9.53
C ARG A 16 7.63 -16.49 10.52
N LYS A 17 7.24 -17.73 10.22
CA LYS A 17 6.40 -18.54 11.12
C LYS A 17 7.10 -18.83 12.45
N VAL A 18 8.40 -19.13 12.40
CA VAL A 18 9.22 -19.38 13.59
C VAL A 18 9.34 -18.12 14.45
N ALA A 19 9.65 -16.97 13.87
CA ALA A 19 9.80 -15.75 14.65
C ALA A 19 8.46 -15.18 15.18
N GLN A 20 7.32 -15.42 14.51
CA GLN A 20 5.98 -15.21 15.10
C GLN A 20 5.76 -16.10 16.33
N ARG A 21 6.10 -17.39 16.23
CA ARG A 21 6.01 -18.33 17.37
C ARG A 21 6.90 -17.94 18.55
N LEU A 22 8.02 -17.27 18.29
CA LEU A 22 8.97 -16.82 19.30
C LEU A 22 8.69 -15.41 19.85
N GLY A 23 7.62 -14.74 19.41
CA GLY A 23 7.26 -13.39 19.88
C GLY A 23 8.25 -12.29 19.45
N VAL A 24 9.06 -12.55 18.43
CA VAL A 24 10.04 -11.60 17.91
C VAL A 24 9.36 -10.66 16.92
N LYS A 25 9.58 -9.35 17.06
CA LYS A 25 9.10 -8.36 16.08
C LYS A 25 9.89 -8.49 14.78
N ILE A 26 9.26 -9.08 13.76
CA ILE A 26 9.83 -9.22 12.42
C ILE A 26 9.47 -8.00 11.59
N THR A 27 10.42 -7.46 10.83
CA THR A 27 10.14 -6.49 9.77
C THR A 27 10.66 -7.05 8.45
N GLY A 28 9.75 -7.50 7.58
CA GLY A 28 10.09 -7.81 6.19
C GLY A 28 10.19 -6.54 5.33
N THR A 29 10.53 -6.68 4.05
CA THR A 29 10.68 -5.57 3.08
C THR A 29 9.50 -4.60 3.13
N MET A 30 8.26 -5.09 3.18
CA MET A 30 7.05 -4.26 3.27
C MET A 30 7.03 -3.36 4.51
N GLY A 31 7.47 -3.86 5.65
CA GLY A 31 7.55 -3.07 6.87
C GLY A 31 8.60 -1.98 6.80
N ILE A 32 9.70 -2.20 6.05
CA ILE A 32 10.70 -1.17 5.77
C ILE A 32 10.10 -0.07 4.88
N LEU A 33 9.36 -0.44 3.84
CA LEU A 33 8.70 0.53 2.95
C LEU A 33 7.72 1.43 3.72
N ILE A 34 6.89 0.85 4.58
CA ILE A 34 5.94 1.61 5.42
C ILE A 34 6.71 2.57 6.36
N ILE A 35 7.80 2.10 7.00
CA ILE A 35 8.62 2.95 7.87
C ILE A 35 9.27 4.09 7.07
N ALA A 36 9.76 3.83 5.85
CA ALA A 36 10.37 4.82 4.99
C ALA A 36 9.35 5.91 4.59
N LYS A 37 8.13 5.50 4.21
CA LYS A 37 7.02 6.41 3.90
C LYS A 37 6.64 7.28 5.09
N ASN A 38 6.46 6.67 6.27
CA ASN A 38 6.11 7.39 7.50
C ASN A 38 7.22 8.37 7.96
N ARG A 39 8.46 8.18 7.49
CA ARG A 39 9.58 9.08 7.74
C ARG A 39 9.78 10.12 6.62
N GLY A 40 8.91 10.14 5.61
CA GLY A 40 9.03 11.04 4.45
C GLY A 40 10.24 10.74 3.57
N MET A 41 10.78 9.52 3.62
CA MET A 41 11.94 9.11 2.80
C MET A 41 11.53 8.63 1.41
N ILE A 42 10.26 8.21 1.24
CA ILE A 42 9.68 7.82 -0.05
C ILE A 42 8.28 8.43 -0.17
N ASP A 43 7.92 8.82 -1.40
CA ASP A 43 6.64 9.47 -1.68
C ASP A 43 5.47 8.50 -1.76
N SER A 44 5.73 7.23 -2.09
CA SER A 44 4.68 6.21 -2.19
C SER A 44 5.27 4.82 -1.96
N VAL A 45 4.60 4.04 -1.10
CA VAL A 45 4.87 2.61 -0.94
C VAL A 45 4.43 1.86 -2.20
N LYS A 46 3.31 2.25 -2.82
CA LYS A 46 2.84 1.67 -4.09
C LYS A 46 3.89 1.77 -5.20
N GLY A 47 4.44 2.96 -5.44
CA GLY A 47 5.42 3.16 -6.50
C GLY A 47 6.70 2.32 -6.31
N VAL A 48 7.13 2.13 -5.08
CA VAL A 48 8.29 1.27 -4.77
C VAL A 48 7.95 -0.21 -4.94
N ILE A 49 6.75 -0.66 -4.53
CA ILE A 49 6.31 -2.04 -4.76
C ILE A 49 6.24 -2.35 -6.26
N ASP A 50 5.63 -1.47 -7.05
CA ASP A 50 5.50 -1.64 -8.50
C ASP A 50 6.89 -1.70 -9.17
N SER A 51 7.85 -0.91 -8.68
CA SER A 51 9.25 -0.96 -9.12
C SER A 51 9.94 -2.28 -8.75
N LEU A 52 9.69 -2.81 -7.54
CA LEU A 52 10.24 -4.09 -7.09
C LEU A 52 9.66 -5.26 -7.90
N GLU A 53 8.35 -5.25 -8.17
CA GLU A 53 7.68 -6.25 -9.01
C GLU A 53 8.27 -6.25 -10.43
N SER A 54 8.60 -5.08 -10.97
CA SER A 54 9.21 -4.95 -12.30
C SER A 54 10.58 -5.65 -12.43
N VAL A 55 11.29 -5.84 -11.32
CA VAL A 55 12.59 -6.52 -11.26
C VAL A 55 12.50 -7.96 -10.72
N GLY A 56 11.28 -8.51 -10.61
CA GLY A 56 11.04 -9.90 -10.23
C GLY A 56 10.80 -10.15 -8.73
N PHE A 57 10.51 -9.11 -7.94
CA PHE A 57 10.07 -9.30 -6.56
C PHE A 57 8.62 -9.79 -6.51
N TYR A 58 8.39 -10.95 -5.89
CA TYR A 58 7.05 -11.49 -5.72
C TYR A 58 6.48 -11.15 -4.34
N VAL A 59 5.32 -10.48 -4.34
CA VAL A 59 4.50 -10.22 -3.16
C VAL A 59 3.09 -10.72 -3.41
N SER A 60 2.43 -11.27 -2.40
CA SER A 60 1.03 -11.66 -2.56
C SER A 60 0.14 -10.42 -2.53
N GLU A 61 -0.94 -10.44 -3.32
CA GLU A 61 -1.94 -9.36 -3.35
C GLU A 61 -2.47 -9.00 -1.96
N ALA A 62 -2.71 -10.01 -1.11
CA ALA A 62 -3.15 -9.79 0.26
C ALA A 62 -2.13 -9.01 1.11
N LEU A 63 -0.83 -9.25 0.90
CA LEU A 63 0.23 -8.55 1.63
C LEU A 63 0.48 -7.15 1.04
N LYS A 64 0.37 -7.00 -0.28
CA LYS A 64 0.40 -5.71 -0.99
C LYS A 64 -0.72 -4.80 -0.47
N ALA A 65 -1.97 -5.28 -0.48
CA ALA A 65 -3.13 -4.54 0.01
C ALA A 65 -2.99 -4.13 1.50
N GLN A 66 -2.52 -5.04 2.36
CA GLN A 66 -2.27 -4.70 3.77
C GLN A 66 -1.20 -3.61 3.92
N ALA A 67 -0.13 -3.67 3.13
CA ALA A 67 0.93 -2.67 3.21
C ALA A 67 0.48 -1.29 2.71
N LEU A 68 -0.28 -1.23 1.61
CA LEU A 68 -0.84 0.03 1.09
C LEU A 68 -1.78 0.68 2.12
N LYS A 69 -2.67 -0.12 2.73
CA LYS A 69 -3.56 0.35 3.80
C LYS A 69 -2.79 0.91 4.99
N LEU A 70 -1.73 0.23 5.43
CA LEU A 70 -0.89 0.68 6.55
C LEU A 70 -0.03 1.92 6.20
N ALA A 71 0.28 2.12 4.93
CA ALA A 71 1.03 3.27 4.42
C ALA A 71 0.16 4.51 4.17
N GLY A 72 -1.17 4.36 4.16
CA GLY A 72 -2.09 5.42 3.73
C GLY A 72 -2.11 5.65 2.21
N ASP A 73 -1.58 4.70 1.42
CA ASP A 73 -1.58 4.71 -0.05
C ASP A 73 -2.86 4.03 -0.61
N ASP A 74 -3.98 4.08 0.12
CA ASP A 74 -5.23 3.43 -0.27
C ASP A 74 -5.89 4.21 -1.42
N GLU A 75 -5.74 3.74 -2.66
CA GLU A 75 -6.50 4.22 -3.82
C GLU A 75 -7.94 3.67 -3.77
N SER A 76 -8.70 4.04 -2.74
CA SER A 76 -10.16 4.04 -2.84
C SER A 76 -10.62 5.47 -3.12
N MET A 77 -11.15 5.67 -4.33
CA MET A 77 -11.77 6.88 -4.90
C MET A 77 -10.92 7.77 -5.82
N THR A 78 -10.78 7.35 -7.07
CA THR A 78 -10.95 8.25 -8.22
C THR A 78 -11.95 7.65 -9.20
N GLY A 79 -13.19 7.49 -8.74
CA GLY A 79 -14.33 7.11 -9.54
C GLY A 79 -15.47 8.10 -9.29
N THR A 80 -15.38 9.29 -9.87
CA THR A 80 -16.57 10.12 -10.11
C THR A 80 -16.41 10.77 -11.48
N VAL A 81 -17.01 10.12 -12.47
CA VAL A 81 -17.34 10.71 -13.76
C VAL A 81 -18.36 11.82 -13.51
N ASN A 82 -17.89 13.06 -13.36
CA ASN A 82 -18.76 14.23 -13.51
C ASN A 82 -19.00 14.46 -15.01
N SER A 83 -19.96 13.75 -15.58
CA SER A 83 -20.61 14.17 -16.82
C SER A 83 -21.83 14.98 -16.43
N THR A 84 -21.61 16.29 -16.34
CA THR A 84 -22.61 17.33 -16.17
C THR A 84 -23.73 17.20 -17.19
N ASP A 85 -24.93 16.97 -16.65
CA ASP A 85 -26.20 17.54 -17.08
C ASP A 85 -25.99 18.81 -17.93
N SER A 86 -26.37 18.73 -19.20
CA SER A 86 -26.28 19.83 -20.15
C SER A 86 -27.56 19.89 -20.96
N GLY A 87 -28.43 20.81 -20.55
CA GLY A 87 -29.23 21.59 -21.49
C GLY A 87 -30.68 21.17 -21.63
N GLU A 88 -31.51 21.63 -20.69
CA GLU A 88 -32.80 22.19 -21.08
C GLU A 88 -32.56 23.24 -22.17
N VAL A 89 -33.06 22.99 -23.38
CA VAL A 89 -33.34 24.04 -24.36
C VAL A 89 -34.84 24.06 -24.60
N GLY A 90 -35.51 24.89 -23.83
CA GLY A 90 -36.81 25.43 -24.21
C GLY A 90 -36.64 26.27 -25.48
N GLY A 91 -37.51 26.01 -26.46
CA GLY A 91 -37.58 26.75 -27.70
C GLY A 91 -38.96 26.58 -28.31
N GLY A 92 -39.90 27.42 -27.87
CA GLY A 92 -41.14 27.64 -28.59
C GLY A 92 -40.86 28.27 -29.97
N GLY A 93 -41.75 28.02 -30.92
CA GLY A 93 -41.67 28.59 -32.26
C GLY A 93 -42.86 28.19 -33.10
N ASP A 94 -43.84 29.08 -33.15
CA ASP A 94 -45.05 29.02 -33.97
C ASP A 94 -44.79 28.73 -35.46
N ARG A 95 -45.66 27.87 -36.03
CA ARG A 95 -46.30 27.91 -37.36
C ARG A 95 -46.35 26.56 -38.06
#